data_AF-A0A8H3CEV9-F1
#
_entry.id   AF-A0A8H3CEV9-F1
#
_cell.length_a   1.000
_cell.length_b   1.000
_cell.length_c   1.000
_cell.angle_alpha   90.00
_cell.angle_beta   90.00
_cell.angle_gamma   90.00
#
_symmetry.space_group_name_H-M   'P 1'
#
loop_
_entity.id
_entity.type
_entity.pdbx_description
1 polymer ?
#
loop_
_entity_poly.entity_id
_entity_poly.type
_entity_poly.pdbx_seq_one_letter_code
_entity_poly.pdbx_strand_id
1 'polypeptide(L)'
;MTTPLDIEIRLSVKPLGTQTKRELNATRALLEGLNFIVAHGGATFRWRSFWLHTPASVRIELHIAALDFIEKYPMPSLERLEVKHDGSHYAGAEEHQRLGQILHNRTLVYNPPPTRLKFVTLEWIPNSYLFASLDRPQLIGLTRLELCFSIALPKLEHINALLAANPTLRVLSIDTRPFPYILPDDSEKQAKLAHLPRTKLPSLQALALSFRTRNHAYDLWWEQCLLRMLDAPNVESLRLRLELPRSRTSYIRDFVNYLTKGADLSKPKPLFPSLTGLELLARRYRGSASSYIDSFDKELLAAYPTITTLVLPNRSQTAVLNAQPWLVPQLNRLLVRVHSAAELKQVIGERCKAGLGPNIVEVPSTGTLYAEWAQSASQEFDGLGVDVRASYLRLSQLGREILGF
;
A
#
# COMPACT_ATOMS: atom_id res chain seq x y z
N MET A 1 27.81 24.03 -13.31
CA MET A 1 26.93 22.94 -12.82
C MET A 1 26.21 23.43 -11.57
N THR A 2 24.88 23.39 -11.51
CA THR A 2 24.10 23.83 -10.34
C THR A 2 23.84 22.65 -9.41
N THR A 3 24.09 22.80 -8.10
CA THR A 3 23.88 21.73 -7.11
C THR A 3 22.40 21.30 -7.04
N PRO A 4 22.08 19.99 -7.09
CA PRO A 4 20.71 19.50 -6.94
C PRO A 4 20.16 19.81 -5.54
N LEU A 5 18.84 19.96 -5.44
CA LEU A 5 18.13 20.30 -4.21
C LEU A 5 17.07 19.25 -3.87
N ASP A 6 16.96 18.94 -2.59
CA ASP A 6 15.91 18.11 -2.02
C ASP A 6 14.96 19.03 -1.25
N ILE A 7 13.69 19.09 -1.66
CA ILE A 7 12.71 20.02 -1.11
C ILE A 7 11.66 19.26 -0.32
N GLU A 8 11.73 19.37 1.00
CA GLU A 8 10.75 18.78 1.91
C GLU A 8 9.90 19.87 2.57
N ILE A 9 8.58 19.75 2.42
CA ILE A 9 7.59 20.64 3.01
C ILE A 9 6.68 19.81 3.90
N ARG A 10 6.80 20.03 5.21
CA ARG A 10 5.92 19.44 6.22
C ARG A 10 5.04 20.52 6.81
N LEU A 11 3.74 20.37 6.64
CA LEU A 11 2.78 21.31 7.23
C LEU A 11 2.42 20.83 8.62
N SER A 12 2.83 21.61 9.64
CA SER A 12 2.42 21.38 11.02
C SER A 12 1.23 22.27 11.38
N VAL A 13 0.18 21.71 11.99
CA VAL A 13 -0.93 22.53 12.49
C VAL A 13 -0.52 23.19 13.80
N LYS A 14 -0.38 24.52 13.81
CA LYS A 14 -0.42 25.31 15.05
C LYS A 14 -1.87 25.67 15.37
N PRO A 15 -2.34 25.53 16.63
CA PRO A 15 -3.71 25.81 16.99
C PRO A 15 -3.93 27.31 17.20
N LEU A 16 -4.28 28.09 16.16
CA LEU A 16 -4.57 29.53 16.29
C LEU A 16 -5.69 29.99 15.33
N GLY A 17 -6.86 30.45 15.84
CA GLY A 17 -7.90 31.18 15.07
C GLY A 17 -9.20 30.44 14.66
N THR A 18 -10.01 30.99 13.76
CA THR A 18 -11.25 30.37 13.21
C THR A 18 -11.01 29.71 11.84
N GLN A 19 -11.73 28.62 11.56
CA GLN A 19 -11.39 27.59 10.54
C GLN A 19 -11.24 28.13 9.09
N THR A 20 -12.16 28.96 8.60
CA THR A 20 -12.18 29.39 7.19
C THR A 20 -11.12 30.44 6.84
N LYS A 21 -10.81 31.38 7.77
CA LYS A 21 -9.71 32.34 7.59
C LYS A 21 -8.33 31.65 7.73
N ARG A 22 -8.23 30.58 8.53
CA ARG A 22 -7.00 29.76 8.63
C ARG A 22 -6.64 29.11 7.30
N GLU A 23 -7.61 28.63 6.53
CA GLU A 23 -7.42 27.84 5.32
C GLU A 23 -6.91 28.67 4.14
N LEU A 24 -7.58 29.78 3.82
CA LEU A 24 -7.13 30.72 2.79
C LEU A 24 -5.72 31.25 3.08
N ASN A 25 -5.42 31.52 4.36
CA ASN A 25 -4.10 31.94 4.79
C ASN A 25 -3.07 30.81 4.68
N ALA A 26 -3.44 29.55 4.96
CA ALA A 26 -2.54 28.41 4.83
C ALA A 26 -2.20 28.11 3.37
N THR A 27 -3.20 28.11 2.46
CA THR A 27 -2.97 27.95 1.02
C THR A 27 -2.09 29.06 0.47
N ARG A 28 -2.38 30.32 0.86
CA ARG A 28 -1.53 31.45 0.48
C ARG A 28 -0.12 31.32 1.03
N ALA A 29 0.04 30.98 2.31
CA ALA A 29 1.34 30.80 2.93
C ALA A 29 2.16 29.67 2.29
N LEU A 30 1.52 28.56 1.88
CA LEU A 30 2.18 27.50 1.12
C LEU A 30 2.72 28.03 -0.20
N LEU A 31 1.87 28.70 -0.99
CA LEU A 31 2.26 29.25 -2.29
C LEU A 31 3.33 30.34 -2.15
N GLU A 32 3.21 31.22 -1.15
CA GLU A 32 4.22 32.23 -0.82
C GLU A 32 5.54 31.58 -0.40
N GLY A 33 5.50 30.52 0.43
CA GLY A 33 6.69 29.77 0.83
C GLY A 33 7.37 29.08 -0.35
N LEU A 34 6.61 28.45 -1.24
CA LEU A 34 7.12 27.85 -2.47
C LEU A 34 7.74 28.90 -3.39
N ASN A 35 7.05 30.02 -3.61
CA ASN A 35 7.56 31.13 -4.42
C ASN A 35 8.79 31.77 -3.78
N PHE A 36 8.85 31.86 -2.45
CA PHE A 36 10.01 32.35 -1.70
C PHE A 36 11.22 31.45 -1.94
N ILE A 37 11.07 30.13 -1.86
CA ILE A 37 12.15 29.17 -2.16
C ILE A 37 12.66 29.38 -3.59
N VAL A 38 11.75 29.47 -4.56
CA VAL A 38 12.10 29.69 -5.97
C VAL A 38 12.85 31.00 -6.17
N ALA A 39 12.39 32.09 -5.54
CA ALA A 39 13.00 33.41 -5.65
C ALA A 39 14.40 33.49 -5.02
N HIS A 40 14.69 32.68 -4.00
CA HIS A 40 15.96 32.71 -3.25
C HIS A 40 16.94 31.60 -3.67
N GLY A 41 16.99 31.31 -4.97
CA GLY A 41 17.94 30.37 -5.56
C GLY A 41 17.51 28.90 -5.54
N GLY A 42 16.36 28.58 -4.95
CA GLY A 42 15.72 27.27 -4.97
C GLY A 42 14.91 27.01 -6.23
N ALA A 43 15.44 27.35 -7.42
CA ALA A 43 14.72 27.20 -8.68
C ALA A 43 14.31 25.73 -8.94
N THR A 44 13.08 25.53 -9.44
CA THR A 44 12.43 24.20 -9.57
C THR A 44 13.19 23.22 -10.46
N PHE A 45 13.95 23.70 -11.44
CA PHE A 45 14.77 22.84 -12.29
C PHE A 45 15.91 22.14 -11.55
N ARG A 46 16.27 22.62 -10.35
CA ARG A 46 17.29 21.99 -9.49
C ARG A 46 16.71 20.92 -8.57
N TRP A 47 15.38 20.84 -8.46
CA TRP A 47 14.74 19.96 -7.51
C TRP A 47 14.89 18.51 -7.97
N ARG A 48 15.67 17.74 -7.23
CA ARG A 48 15.82 16.30 -7.39
C ARG A 48 14.67 15.56 -6.72
N SER A 49 14.18 16.10 -5.62
CA SER A 49 13.13 15.48 -4.83
C SER A 49 12.16 16.53 -4.32
N PHE A 50 10.87 16.19 -4.31
CA PHE A 50 9.81 17.01 -3.74
C PHE A 50 8.94 16.15 -2.81
N TRP A 51 8.87 16.53 -1.54
CA TRP A 51 7.99 15.93 -0.55
C TRP A 51 7.02 16.98 -0.02
N LEU A 52 5.74 16.69 -0.11
CA LEU A 52 4.69 17.45 0.55
C LEU A 52 3.90 16.51 1.45
N HIS A 53 3.84 16.86 2.73
CA HIS A 53 2.99 16.18 3.70
C HIS A 53 1.97 17.14 4.28
N THR A 54 0.70 16.89 3.97
CA THR A 54 -0.44 17.68 4.44
C THR A 54 -1.19 16.90 5.53
N PRO A 55 -1.31 17.44 6.76
CA PRO A 55 -1.93 16.74 7.87
C PRO A 55 -3.46 16.64 7.73
N ALA A 56 -4.05 15.74 8.50
CA ALA A 56 -5.46 15.35 8.36
C ALA A 56 -6.47 16.48 8.61
N SER A 57 -6.07 17.47 9.39
CA SER A 57 -6.87 18.59 9.85
C SER A 57 -6.92 19.76 8.86
N VAL A 58 -6.20 19.68 7.74
CA VAL A 58 -6.19 20.69 6.67
C VAL A 58 -7.10 20.20 5.55
N ARG A 59 -7.90 21.09 4.94
CA ARG A 59 -8.79 20.72 3.83
C ARG A 59 -8.00 20.48 2.51
N ILE A 60 -8.64 19.85 1.54
CA ILE A 60 -8.05 19.40 0.27
C ILE A 60 -7.57 20.55 -0.63
N GLU A 61 -8.06 21.79 -0.44
CA GLU A 61 -7.71 22.95 -1.26
C GLU A 61 -6.23 23.29 -1.20
N LEU A 62 -5.59 23.11 -0.04
CA LEU A 62 -4.15 23.31 0.09
C LEU A 62 -3.36 22.23 -0.68
N HIS A 63 -3.88 21.00 -0.69
CA HIS A 63 -3.32 19.93 -1.49
C HIS A 63 -3.45 20.22 -2.99
N ILE A 64 -4.61 20.73 -3.43
CA ILE A 64 -4.85 21.18 -4.81
C ILE A 64 -3.89 22.31 -5.19
N ALA A 65 -3.70 23.32 -4.33
CA ALA A 65 -2.78 24.42 -4.62
C ALA A 65 -1.32 23.96 -4.82
N ALA A 66 -0.90 22.91 -4.11
CA ALA A 66 0.39 22.30 -4.35
C ALA A 66 0.45 21.57 -5.70
N LEU A 67 -0.60 20.84 -6.08
CA LEU A 67 -0.69 20.21 -7.39
C LEU A 67 -0.66 21.26 -8.51
N ASP A 68 -1.36 22.38 -8.34
CA ASP A 68 -1.33 23.51 -9.29
C ASP A 68 0.08 24.11 -9.41
N PHE A 69 0.85 24.16 -8.32
CA PHE A 69 2.25 24.56 -8.36
C PHE A 69 3.09 23.55 -9.16
N ILE A 70 2.92 22.24 -8.92
CA ILE A 70 3.67 21.19 -9.64
C ILE A 70 3.32 21.19 -11.14
N GLU A 71 2.04 21.41 -11.48
CA GLU A 71 1.57 21.55 -12.86
C GLU A 71 2.23 22.74 -13.56
N LYS A 72 2.42 23.87 -12.85
CA LYS A 72 2.90 25.13 -13.43
C LYS A 72 4.41 25.20 -13.64
N TYR A 73 5.20 24.56 -12.78
CA TYR A 73 6.66 24.75 -12.78
C TYR A 73 7.41 23.52 -13.32
N PRO A 74 8.31 23.68 -14.30
CA PRO A 74 9.11 22.57 -14.81
C PRO A 74 10.11 22.09 -13.75
N MET A 75 10.19 20.76 -13.57
CA MET A 75 11.10 20.09 -12.66
C MET A 75 11.90 18.98 -13.38
N PRO A 76 12.70 19.31 -14.42
CA PRO A 76 13.41 18.31 -15.24
C PRO A 76 14.39 17.40 -14.47
N SER A 77 14.89 17.85 -13.31
CA SER A 77 15.80 17.06 -12.48
C SER A 77 15.09 16.13 -11.48
N LEU A 78 13.76 16.16 -11.43
CA LEU A 78 12.98 15.44 -10.42
C LEU A 78 13.11 13.93 -10.60
N GLU A 79 13.63 13.27 -9.57
CA GLU A 79 13.79 11.82 -9.45
C GLU A 79 12.75 11.22 -8.50
N ARG A 80 12.30 12.01 -7.51
CA ARG A 80 11.32 11.58 -6.50
C ARG A 80 10.21 12.61 -6.28
N LEU A 81 8.97 12.16 -6.35
CA LEU A 81 7.77 12.93 -6.03
C LEU A 81 6.97 12.22 -4.94
N GLU A 82 6.76 12.89 -3.82
CA GLU A 82 5.94 12.41 -2.72
C GLU A 82 4.92 13.47 -2.33
N VAL A 83 3.64 13.19 -2.53
CA VAL A 83 2.56 14.11 -2.16
C VAL A 83 1.55 13.31 -1.36
N LYS A 84 1.49 13.61 -0.06
CA LYS A 84 0.72 12.87 0.93
C LYS A 84 -0.30 13.76 1.62
N HIS A 85 -1.48 13.22 1.84
CA HIS A 85 -2.53 13.87 2.58
C HIS A 85 -3.10 12.92 3.62
N ASP A 86 -2.91 13.24 4.90
CA ASP A 86 -3.39 12.44 6.01
C ASP A 86 -4.90 12.61 6.28
N GLY A 87 -5.60 13.42 5.46
CA GLY A 87 -7.00 13.82 5.62
C GLY A 87 -7.98 12.67 5.60
N SER A 88 -8.24 12.10 6.77
CA SER A 88 -9.24 11.05 6.94
C SER A 88 -10.69 11.55 7.10
N HIS A 89 -10.99 12.86 6.89
CA HIS A 89 -12.26 13.42 7.38
C HIS A 89 -13.07 14.45 6.58
N TYR A 90 -12.67 14.97 5.40
CA TYR A 90 -13.24 16.27 5.01
C TYR A 90 -13.91 16.44 3.66
N ALA A 91 -14.18 15.40 2.87
CA ALA A 91 -15.07 15.55 1.73
C ALA A 91 -16.08 14.39 1.67
N GLY A 92 -17.36 14.73 1.78
CA GLY A 92 -18.43 13.80 1.41
C GLY A 92 -18.32 13.44 -0.07
N ALA A 93 -18.99 12.36 -0.49
CA ALA A 93 -19.06 11.94 -1.89
C ALA A 93 -19.38 13.11 -2.84
N GLU A 94 -20.27 14.01 -2.44
CA GLU A 94 -20.68 15.20 -3.20
C GLU A 94 -19.56 16.22 -3.38
N GLU A 95 -18.76 16.50 -2.35
CA GLU A 95 -17.65 17.45 -2.43
C GLU A 95 -16.54 16.90 -3.34
N HIS A 96 -16.27 15.59 -3.27
CA HIS A 96 -15.38 14.91 -4.22
C HIS A 96 -15.91 14.95 -5.66
N GLN A 97 -17.22 14.76 -5.87
CA GLN A 97 -17.82 14.85 -7.20
C GLN A 97 -17.73 16.28 -7.76
N ARG A 98 -18.03 17.30 -6.95
CA ARG A 98 -17.87 18.71 -7.32
C ARG A 98 -16.41 19.05 -7.63
N LEU A 99 -15.46 18.60 -6.82
CA LEU A 99 -14.03 18.75 -7.08
C LEU A 99 -13.62 18.07 -8.39
N GLY A 100 -14.12 16.87 -8.66
CA GLY A 100 -13.87 16.17 -9.93
C GLY A 100 -14.36 16.95 -11.16
N GLN A 101 -15.48 17.67 -11.05
CA GLN A 101 -15.99 18.55 -12.10
C GLN A 101 -15.13 19.81 -12.28
N ILE A 102 -14.72 20.44 -11.18
CA ILE A 102 -13.89 21.66 -11.20
C ILE A 102 -12.48 21.38 -11.74
N LEU A 103 -11.91 20.23 -11.37
CA LEU A 103 -10.53 19.85 -11.67
C LEU A 103 -10.39 19.05 -12.96
N HIS A 104 -11.38 19.09 -13.85
CA HIS A 104 -11.38 18.34 -15.10
C HIS A 104 -10.21 18.80 -16.01
N ASN A 105 -9.57 17.85 -16.70
CA ASN A 105 -8.45 18.06 -17.63
C ASN A 105 -7.20 18.76 -17.04
N ARG A 106 -6.96 18.59 -15.74
CA ARG A 106 -5.71 19.04 -15.09
C ARG A 106 -4.61 18.01 -15.23
N THR A 107 -3.38 18.46 -15.39
CA THR A 107 -2.19 17.59 -15.41
C THR A 107 -1.50 17.61 -14.05
N LEU A 108 -1.00 16.46 -13.60
CA LEU A 108 -0.25 16.31 -12.36
C LEU A 108 1.09 17.04 -12.42
N VAL A 109 1.76 16.98 -13.57
CA VAL A 109 3.11 17.53 -13.77
C VAL A 109 3.15 18.41 -15.00
N TYR A 110 4.07 19.36 -15.01
CA TYR A 110 4.39 20.17 -16.17
C TYR A 110 4.67 19.30 -17.41
N ASN A 111 4.21 19.75 -18.58
CA ASN A 111 4.45 19.08 -19.87
C ASN A 111 5.63 19.75 -20.61
N PRO A 112 6.71 19.02 -20.97
CA PRO A 112 6.88 17.57 -20.88
C PRO A 112 7.15 17.06 -19.45
N PRO A 113 6.69 15.83 -19.12
CA PRO A 113 6.87 15.26 -17.79
C PRO A 113 8.35 15.03 -17.44
N PRO A 114 8.72 15.05 -16.15
CA PRO A 114 10.12 14.87 -15.73
C PRO A 114 10.67 13.50 -16.15
N THR A 115 11.66 13.50 -17.06
CA THR A 115 12.24 12.28 -17.64
C THR A 115 13.08 11.46 -16.67
N ARG A 116 13.50 12.06 -15.56
CA ARG A 116 14.30 11.42 -14.51
C ARG A 116 13.47 10.83 -13.38
N LEU A 117 12.14 11.01 -13.38
CA LEU A 117 11.28 10.55 -12.29
C LEU A 117 11.33 9.02 -12.17
N LYS A 118 11.61 8.52 -10.96
CA LYS A 118 11.72 7.08 -10.66
C LYS A 118 10.84 6.64 -9.49
N PHE A 119 10.61 7.54 -8.54
CA PHE A 119 9.90 7.25 -7.30
C PHE A 119 8.69 8.17 -7.15
N VAL A 120 7.51 7.58 -7.06
CA VAL A 120 6.26 8.31 -6.92
C VAL A 120 5.43 7.72 -5.78
N THR A 121 5.11 8.56 -4.81
CA THR A 121 4.15 8.23 -3.73
C THR A 121 3.08 9.30 -3.68
N LEU A 122 1.85 8.91 -3.98
CA LEU A 122 0.73 9.82 -4.16
C LEU A 122 -0.44 9.33 -3.33
N GLU A 123 -0.87 10.14 -2.37
CA GLU A 123 -2.02 9.86 -1.54
C GLU A 123 -3.06 10.96 -1.74
N TRP A 124 -4.30 10.55 -2.02
CA TRP A 124 -5.45 11.46 -2.19
C TRP A 124 -5.40 12.37 -3.41
N ILE A 125 -4.64 12.02 -4.44
CA ILE A 125 -4.64 12.78 -5.70
C ILE A 125 -5.95 12.54 -6.45
N PRO A 126 -6.66 13.59 -6.88
CA PRO A 126 -7.84 13.44 -7.73
C PRO A 126 -7.51 12.73 -9.05
N ASN A 127 -8.38 11.83 -9.49
CA ASN A 127 -8.17 11.05 -10.72
C ASN A 127 -7.97 11.94 -11.97
N SER A 128 -8.53 13.14 -11.98
CA SER A 128 -8.36 14.09 -13.09
C SER A 128 -6.91 14.52 -13.28
N TYR A 129 -6.15 14.74 -12.20
CA TYR A 129 -4.71 15.04 -12.28
C TYR A 129 -3.90 13.82 -12.75
N LEU A 130 -4.17 12.65 -12.18
CA LEU A 130 -3.43 11.41 -12.47
C LEU A 130 -3.64 10.90 -13.90
N PHE A 131 -4.88 10.99 -14.39
CA PHE A 131 -5.33 10.32 -15.61
C PHE A 131 -5.92 11.30 -16.62
N ALA A 132 -5.31 12.48 -16.74
CA ALA A 132 -5.73 13.54 -17.66
C ALA A 132 -5.79 13.10 -19.13
N SER A 133 -4.91 12.18 -19.54
CA SER A 133 -4.87 11.62 -20.88
C SER A 133 -4.45 10.15 -20.83
N LEU A 134 -5.25 9.29 -21.47
CA LEU A 134 -4.94 7.87 -21.64
C LEU A 134 -3.78 7.64 -22.59
N ASP A 135 -3.73 8.39 -23.69
CA ASP A 135 -2.73 8.23 -24.75
C ASP A 135 -1.38 8.87 -24.38
N ARG A 136 -1.37 9.73 -23.36
CA ARG A 136 -0.17 10.44 -22.88
C ARG A 136 -0.04 10.32 -21.36
N PRO A 137 0.33 9.14 -20.84
CA PRO A 137 0.59 8.95 -19.42
C PRO A 137 1.67 9.93 -18.95
N GLN A 138 1.43 10.60 -17.83
CA GLN A 138 2.34 11.61 -17.28
C GLN A 138 3.44 10.99 -16.41
N LEU A 139 3.15 9.84 -15.81
CA LEU A 139 4.04 9.10 -14.94
C LEU A 139 4.59 7.91 -15.73
N ILE A 140 5.81 8.03 -16.26
CA ILE A 140 6.44 7.05 -17.15
C ILE A 140 7.84 6.68 -16.67
N GLY A 141 8.28 5.45 -16.97
CA GLY A 141 9.64 4.99 -16.64
C GLY A 141 9.96 4.92 -15.13
N LEU A 142 8.93 4.73 -14.30
CA LEU A 142 9.05 4.60 -12.84
C LEU A 142 9.64 3.24 -12.44
N THR A 143 10.29 3.23 -11.27
CA THR A 143 10.75 2.01 -10.58
C THR A 143 9.96 1.73 -9.30
N ARG A 144 9.33 2.75 -8.72
CA ARG A 144 8.48 2.62 -7.52
C ARG A 144 7.26 3.52 -7.66
N LEU A 145 6.09 2.91 -7.52
CA LEU A 145 4.80 3.58 -7.57
C LEU A 145 3.95 3.17 -6.37
N GLU A 146 3.54 4.15 -5.59
CA GLU A 146 2.63 3.97 -4.47
C GLU A 146 1.46 4.93 -4.60
N LEU A 147 0.25 4.37 -4.65
CA LEU A 147 -0.99 5.10 -4.82
C LEU A 147 -1.91 4.79 -3.65
N CYS A 148 -2.34 5.82 -2.93
CA CYS A 148 -3.48 5.76 -2.04
C CYS A 148 -4.62 6.56 -2.65
N PHE A 149 -5.65 5.86 -3.13
CA PHE A 149 -6.74 6.50 -3.86
C PHE A 149 -7.69 7.27 -2.95
N SER A 150 -8.26 8.33 -3.52
CA SER A 150 -9.38 9.07 -2.92
C SER A 150 -10.68 8.25 -2.98
N ILE A 151 -11.81 8.85 -2.57
CA ILE A 151 -13.12 8.17 -2.53
C ILE A 151 -13.53 7.65 -3.92
N ALA A 152 -13.25 8.36 -5.02
CA ALA A 152 -13.59 7.87 -6.35
C ALA A 152 -12.46 7.01 -6.92
N LEU A 153 -12.70 5.73 -7.18
CA LEU A 153 -11.71 4.89 -7.84
C LEU A 153 -11.57 5.26 -9.32
N PRO A 154 -10.36 5.21 -9.88
CA PRO A 154 -10.17 5.38 -11.32
C PRO A 154 -10.73 4.17 -12.08
N LYS A 155 -11.00 4.40 -13.38
CA LYS A 155 -11.29 3.31 -14.31
C LYS A 155 -10.06 2.41 -14.44
N LEU A 156 -10.29 1.10 -14.55
CA LEU A 156 -9.19 0.14 -14.66
C LEU A 156 -8.35 0.34 -15.93
N GLU A 157 -8.93 0.84 -17.02
CA GLU A 157 -8.20 1.22 -18.23
C GLU A 157 -7.13 2.29 -17.97
N HIS A 158 -7.41 3.23 -17.07
CA HIS A 158 -6.44 4.24 -16.65
C HIS A 158 -5.27 3.62 -15.88
N ILE A 159 -5.56 2.66 -14.99
CA ILE A 159 -4.53 1.90 -14.28
C ILE A 159 -3.72 1.04 -15.24
N ASN A 160 -4.37 0.39 -16.21
CA ASN A 160 -3.70 -0.41 -17.22
C ASN A 160 -2.69 0.42 -18.01
N ALA A 161 -3.11 1.59 -18.50
CA ALA A 161 -2.26 2.52 -19.22
C ALA A 161 -1.07 3.00 -18.36
N LEU A 162 -1.33 3.36 -17.09
CA LEU A 162 -0.28 3.75 -16.15
C LEU A 162 0.73 2.62 -15.94
N LEU A 163 0.27 1.39 -15.70
CA LEU A 163 1.18 0.25 -15.50
C LEU A 163 1.95 -0.10 -16.78
N ALA A 164 1.28 -0.03 -17.94
CA ALA A 164 1.91 -0.30 -19.24
C ALA A 164 3.00 0.70 -19.59
N ALA A 165 2.86 1.96 -19.15
CA ALA A 165 3.88 2.99 -19.31
C ALA A 165 5.09 2.82 -18.36
N ASN A 166 5.04 1.86 -17.44
CA ASN A 166 6.06 1.65 -16.42
C ASN A 166 6.51 0.17 -16.30
N PRO A 167 7.06 -0.44 -17.38
CA PRO A 167 7.50 -1.84 -17.37
C PRO A 167 8.69 -2.12 -16.43
N THR A 168 9.41 -1.07 -16.00
CA THR A 168 10.55 -1.12 -15.09
C THR A 168 10.16 -1.06 -13.60
N LEU A 169 8.86 -1.06 -13.27
CA LEU A 169 8.41 -1.04 -11.88
C LEU A 169 8.96 -2.24 -11.11
N ARG A 170 9.59 -1.96 -9.98
CA ARG A 170 10.06 -2.93 -8.99
C ARG A 170 9.14 -2.99 -7.77
N VAL A 171 8.52 -1.87 -7.42
CA VAL A 171 7.59 -1.75 -6.29
C VAL A 171 6.28 -1.13 -6.76
N LEU A 172 5.17 -1.81 -6.49
CA LEU A 172 3.82 -1.33 -6.71
C LEU A 172 3.01 -1.43 -5.42
N SER A 173 2.47 -0.32 -4.94
CA SER A 173 1.51 -0.30 -3.85
C SER A 173 0.23 0.43 -4.25
N ILE A 174 -0.92 -0.22 -4.02
CA ILE A 174 -2.24 0.36 -4.23
C ILE A 174 -3.04 0.20 -2.93
N ASP A 175 -3.49 1.32 -2.36
CA ASP A 175 -4.29 1.37 -1.13
C ASP A 175 -5.61 2.11 -1.35
N THR A 176 -6.73 1.42 -1.15
CA THR A 176 -8.10 1.97 -1.19
C THR A 176 -8.77 1.98 0.19
N ARG A 177 -8.04 1.62 1.25
CA ARG A 177 -8.60 1.46 2.60
C ARG A 177 -9.08 2.71 3.33
N PRO A 178 -8.59 3.94 3.08
CA PRO A 178 -8.92 5.00 4.02
C PRO A 178 -10.45 5.28 4.07
N PHE A 179 -11.21 5.02 2.99
CA PHE A 179 -12.66 5.29 2.94
C PHE A 179 -13.46 4.24 2.15
N PRO A 180 -14.79 4.13 2.37
CA PRO A 180 -15.65 3.48 1.39
C PRO A 180 -15.56 4.25 0.07
N TYR A 181 -15.16 3.57 -0.99
CA TYR A 181 -14.99 4.18 -2.29
C TYR A 181 -16.24 4.06 -3.17
N ILE A 182 -16.32 4.91 -4.18
CA ILE A 182 -17.33 4.91 -5.23
C ILE A 182 -16.69 4.28 -6.46
N LEU A 183 -17.37 3.27 -7.02
CA LEU A 183 -16.96 2.65 -8.28
C LEU A 183 -17.26 3.59 -9.46
N PRO A 184 -16.48 3.53 -10.54
CA PRO A 184 -16.83 4.24 -11.76
C PRO A 184 -18.20 3.79 -12.30
N ASP A 185 -19.11 4.74 -12.53
CA ASP A 185 -20.38 4.52 -13.24
C ASP A 185 -20.07 4.24 -14.71
N ASP A 186 -20.24 2.98 -15.14
CA ASP A 186 -20.29 2.53 -16.54
C ASP A 186 -20.56 1.00 -16.54
N SER A 187 -21.79 0.57 -16.23
CA SER A 187 -22.17 -0.85 -16.09
C SER A 187 -21.89 -1.70 -17.35
N GLU A 188 -22.06 -1.13 -18.55
CA GLU A 188 -21.71 -1.80 -19.81
C GLU A 188 -20.19 -1.88 -20.07
N LYS A 189 -19.39 -0.94 -19.53
CA LYS A 189 -17.93 -1.03 -19.61
C LYS A 189 -17.35 -1.97 -18.57
N GLN A 190 -18.00 -2.17 -17.43
CA GLN A 190 -17.57 -3.14 -16.40
C GLN A 190 -17.45 -4.56 -16.99
N ALA A 191 -18.37 -4.97 -17.86
CA ALA A 191 -18.30 -6.25 -18.58
C ALA A 191 -17.13 -6.31 -19.58
N LYS A 192 -16.82 -5.22 -20.29
CA LYS A 192 -15.67 -5.15 -21.23
C LYS A 192 -14.32 -5.06 -20.51
N LEU A 193 -14.27 -4.40 -19.36
CA LEU A 193 -13.08 -4.22 -18.54
C LEU A 193 -12.66 -5.52 -17.82
N ALA A 194 -13.55 -6.52 -17.71
CA ALA A 194 -13.21 -7.88 -17.27
C ALA A 194 -12.20 -8.60 -18.20
N HIS A 195 -11.96 -8.04 -19.40
CA HIS A 195 -11.01 -8.54 -20.39
C HIS A 195 -9.87 -7.56 -20.71
N LEU A 196 -9.55 -6.64 -19.79
CA LEU A 196 -8.38 -5.77 -19.98
C LEU A 196 -7.11 -6.61 -20.22
N PRO A 197 -6.23 -6.16 -21.13
CA PRO A 197 -5.01 -6.88 -21.44
C PRO A 197 -4.13 -6.97 -20.20
N ARG A 198 -3.47 -8.12 -20.03
CA ARG A 198 -2.47 -8.28 -18.98
C ARG A 198 -1.30 -7.33 -19.22
N THR A 199 -0.98 -6.54 -18.21
CA THR A 199 0.19 -5.68 -18.20
C THR A 199 1.40 -6.47 -17.72
N LYS A 200 2.39 -6.60 -18.60
CA LYS A 200 3.66 -7.26 -18.30
C LYS A 200 4.50 -6.36 -17.39
N LEU A 201 4.79 -6.83 -16.19
CA LEU A 201 5.62 -6.15 -15.19
C LEU A 201 6.78 -7.07 -14.80
N PRO A 202 7.73 -7.33 -15.71
CA PRO A 202 8.78 -8.32 -15.52
C PRO A 202 9.77 -7.95 -14.40
N SER A 203 9.87 -6.67 -14.04
CA SER A 203 10.78 -6.21 -12.98
C SER A 203 10.11 -6.13 -11.60
N LEU A 204 8.81 -6.41 -11.49
CA LEU A 204 8.06 -6.19 -10.26
C LEU A 204 8.42 -7.24 -9.21
N GLN A 205 8.99 -6.79 -8.10
CA GLN A 205 9.47 -7.63 -6.99
C GLN A 205 8.57 -7.49 -5.76
N ALA A 206 8.06 -6.30 -5.47
CA ALA A 206 7.22 -6.05 -4.30
C ALA A 206 5.83 -5.53 -4.72
N LEU A 207 4.78 -6.26 -4.35
CA LEU A 207 3.39 -5.93 -4.63
C LEU A 207 2.58 -5.79 -3.34
N ALA A 208 2.04 -4.59 -3.09
CA ALA A 208 1.19 -4.31 -1.95
C ALA A 208 -0.21 -3.90 -2.42
N LEU A 209 -1.21 -4.74 -2.16
CA LEU A 209 -2.61 -4.48 -2.48
C LEU A 209 -3.41 -4.38 -1.20
N SER A 210 -4.00 -3.22 -0.95
CA SER A 210 -4.71 -2.92 0.28
C SER A 210 -6.10 -2.39 -0.03
N PHE A 211 -7.12 -3.20 0.25
CA PHE A 211 -8.49 -2.95 -0.15
C PHE A 211 -9.44 -2.93 1.04
N ARG A 212 -10.45 -2.07 0.97
CA ARG A 212 -11.55 -2.02 1.95
C ARG A 212 -12.88 -1.89 1.25
N THR A 213 -13.77 -2.82 1.57
CA THR A 213 -15.18 -2.69 1.22
C THR A 213 -16.01 -2.66 2.51
N ARG A 214 -16.84 -1.63 2.66
CA ARG A 214 -17.71 -1.46 3.84
C ARG A 214 -19.16 -1.81 3.57
N ASN A 215 -19.58 -1.78 2.30
CA ASN A 215 -20.98 -1.83 1.96
C ASN A 215 -21.36 -3.24 1.50
N HIS A 216 -22.44 -3.76 2.06
CA HIS A 216 -22.96 -5.10 1.77
C HIS A 216 -23.41 -5.32 0.33
N ALA A 217 -23.49 -4.26 -0.49
CA ALA A 217 -24.00 -4.28 -1.86
C ALA A 217 -22.92 -4.41 -2.95
N TYR A 218 -21.62 -4.27 -2.64
CA TYR A 218 -20.58 -4.18 -3.68
C TYR A 218 -19.79 -5.47 -3.82
N ASP A 219 -19.62 -5.92 -5.07
CA ASP A 219 -18.72 -7.00 -5.45
C ASP A 219 -17.27 -6.48 -5.52
N LEU A 220 -16.29 -7.33 -5.18
CA LEU A 220 -14.85 -7.06 -5.30
C LEU A 220 -14.35 -7.01 -6.77
N TRP A 221 -15.23 -6.60 -7.68
CA TRP A 221 -15.00 -6.72 -9.12
C TRP A 221 -13.75 -5.92 -9.54
N TRP A 222 -13.59 -4.71 -9.01
CA TRP A 222 -12.49 -3.81 -9.37
C TRP A 222 -11.16 -4.39 -8.88
N GLU A 223 -11.11 -4.89 -7.64
CA GLU A 223 -9.92 -5.52 -7.06
C GLU A 223 -9.54 -6.80 -7.78
N GLN A 224 -10.52 -7.64 -8.10
CA GLN A 224 -10.28 -8.90 -8.83
C GLN A 224 -9.75 -8.62 -10.24
N CYS A 225 -10.30 -7.61 -10.93
CA CYS A 225 -9.85 -7.27 -12.26
C CYS A 225 -8.48 -6.60 -12.25
N LEU A 226 -8.21 -5.71 -11.30
CA LEU A 226 -6.87 -5.20 -11.07
C LEU A 226 -5.87 -6.36 -10.91
N LEU A 227 -6.16 -7.34 -10.06
CA LEU A 227 -5.27 -8.50 -9.87
C LEU A 227 -5.09 -9.31 -11.16
N ARG A 228 -6.18 -9.55 -11.91
CA ARG A 228 -6.15 -10.32 -13.17
C ARG A 228 -5.37 -9.63 -14.30
N MET A 229 -5.25 -8.31 -14.24
CA MET A 229 -4.49 -7.51 -15.20
C MET A 229 -2.98 -7.56 -14.95
N LEU A 230 -2.52 -7.97 -13.76
CA LEU A 230 -1.09 -8.02 -13.45
C LEU A 230 -0.47 -9.30 -13.99
N ASP A 231 0.52 -9.17 -14.87
CA ASP A 231 1.43 -10.26 -15.26
C ASP A 231 2.82 -9.97 -14.71
N ALA A 232 3.07 -10.46 -13.49
CA ALA A 232 4.25 -10.15 -12.69
C ALA A 232 4.84 -11.42 -12.04
N PRO A 233 5.43 -12.34 -12.83
CA PRO A 233 5.90 -13.64 -12.32
C PRO A 233 7.07 -13.56 -11.32
N ASN A 234 7.76 -12.42 -11.29
CA ASN A 234 8.95 -12.18 -10.47
C ASN A 234 8.64 -11.48 -9.14
N VAL A 235 7.36 -11.41 -8.75
CA VAL A 235 7.00 -10.89 -7.42
C VAL A 235 7.57 -11.81 -6.34
N GLU A 236 8.47 -11.26 -5.54
CA GLU A 236 9.15 -11.90 -4.42
C GLU A 236 8.44 -11.58 -3.10
N SER A 237 7.82 -10.41 -2.98
CA SER A 237 7.14 -9.95 -1.78
C SER A 237 5.70 -9.50 -2.05
N LEU A 238 4.74 -10.13 -1.36
CA LEU A 238 3.32 -9.82 -1.45
C LEU A 238 2.78 -9.33 -0.12
N ARG A 239 2.10 -8.19 -0.15
CA ARG A 239 1.28 -7.72 0.96
C ARG A 239 -0.15 -7.56 0.50
N LEU A 240 -1.05 -8.34 1.08
CA LEU A 240 -2.45 -8.31 0.72
C LEU A 240 -3.32 -8.03 1.94
N ARG A 241 -4.04 -6.90 1.92
CA ARG A 241 -4.95 -6.52 2.99
C ARG A 241 -6.36 -6.41 2.43
N LEU A 242 -7.26 -7.24 2.93
CA LEU A 242 -8.66 -7.25 2.52
C LEU A 242 -9.55 -6.99 3.75
N GLU A 243 -10.05 -5.76 3.86
CA GLU A 243 -11.06 -5.40 4.85
C GLU A 243 -12.46 -5.64 4.25
N LEU A 244 -13.06 -6.80 4.56
CA LEU A 244 -14.34 -7.28 4.01
C LEU A 244 -15.40 -7.52 5.10
N PRO A 245 -16.71 -7.32 4.82
CA PRO A 245 -17.79 -7.77 5.69
C PRO A 245 -17.86 -9.30 5.79
N ARG A 246 -18.40 -9.81 6.91
CA ARG A 246 -18.47 -11.26 7.20
C ARG A 246 -19.22 -12.09 6.16
N SER A 247 -20.26 -11.53 5.55
CA SER A 247 -21.16 -12.25 4.65
C SER A 247 -20.55 -12.60 3.28
N ARG A 248 -19.29 -12.23 3.02
CA ARG A 248 -18.66 -12.29 1.70
C ARG A 248 -17.48 -13.27 1.64
N THR A 249 -17.53 -14.38 2.39
CA THR A 249 -16.47 -15.41 2.42
C THR A 249 -16.23 -16.10 1.07
N SER A 250 -17.24 -16.18 0.19
CA SER A 250 -17.09 -16.69 -1.18
C SER A 250 -16.12 -15.85 -2.02
N TYR A 251 -16.20 -14.53 -1.95
CA TYR A 251 -15.31 -13.63 -2.70
C TYR A 251 -13.85 -13.74 -2.25
N ILE A 252 -13.63 -13.96 -0.95
CA ILE A 252 -12.30 -14.25 -0.41
C ILE A 252 -11.77 -15.56 -0.99
N ARG A 253 -12.62 -16.58 -1.06
CA ARG A 253 -12.27 -17.87 -1.66
C ARG A 253 -11.87 -17.72 -3.13
N ASP A 254 -12.61 -16.95 -3.91
CA ASP A 254 -12.27 -16.71 -5.31
C ASP A 254 -10.93 -15.98 -5.46
N PHE A 255 -10.67 -15.00 -4.60
CA PHE A 255 -9.40 -14.28 -4.57
C PHE A 255 -8.22 -15.21 -4.21
N VAL A 256 -8.37 -16.02 -3.16
CA VAL A 256 -7.36 -17.00 -2.72
C VAL A 256 -7.16 -18.10 -3.76
N ASN A 257 -8.23 -18.63 -4.35
CA ASN A 257 -8.14 -19.60 -5.43
C ASN A 257 -7.36 -19.03 -6.62
N TYR A 258 -7.63 -17.80 -7.02
CA TYR A 258 -6.91 -17.17 -8.12
C TYR A 258 -5.42 -16.96 -7.80
N LEU A 259 -5.09 -16.56 -6.57
CA LEU A 259 -3.70 -16.45 -6.14
C LEU A 259 -2.97 -17.79 -6.10
N THR A 260 -3.63 -18.86 -5.67
CA THR A 260 -3.00 -20.17 -5.43
C THR A 260 -3.01 -21.09 -6.66
N LYS A 261 -3.97 -20.92 -7.56
CA LYS A 261 -4.18 -21.77 -8.75
C LYS A 261 -4.03 -21.02 -10.06
N GLY A 262 -4.01 -19.68 -10.04
CA GLY A 262 -3.88 -18.86 -11.25
C GLY A 262 -5.16 -18.87 -12.10
N ALA A 263 -5.00 -18.46 -13.37
CA ALA A 263 -6.12 -18.36 -14.31
C ALA A 263 -6.44 -19.68 -15.02
N ASP A 264 -5.44 -20.53 -15.24
CA ASP A 264 -5.60 -21.80 -15.96
C ASP A 264 -5.86 -22.93 -14.96
N LEU A 265 -7.14 -23.28 -14.80
CA LEU A 265 -7.57 -24.35 -13.90
C LEU A 265 -7.14 -25.74 -14.37
N SER A 266 -6.77 -25.91 -15.65
CA SER A 266 -6.25 -27.19 -16.16
C SER A 266 -4.80 -27.45 -15.74
N LYS A 267 -4.04 -26.37 -15.48
CA LYS A 267 -2.65 -26.41 -15.01
C LYS A 267 -2.49 -25.44 -13.84
N PRO A 268 -3.10 -25.75 -12.68
CA PRO A 268 -3.15 -24.83 -11.56
C PRO A 268 -1.73 -24.52 -11.09
N LYS A 269 -1.38 -23.23 -11.08
CA LYS A 269 -0.10 -22.73 -10.59
C LYS A 269 -0.31 -21.43 -9.82
N PRO A 270 0.45 -21.21 -8.73
CA PRO A 270 0.37 -19.95 -8.00
C PRO A 270 0.67 -18.76 -8.93
N LEU A 271 -0.03 -17.65 -8.71
CA LEU A 271 0.09 -16.45 -9.54
C LEU A 271 1.49 -15.83 -9.46
N PHE A 272 2.15 -15.93 -8.30
CA PHE A 272 3.48 -15.37 -8.03
C PHE A 272 4.46 -16.48 -7.65
N PRO A 273 4.93 -17.30 -8.61
CA PRO A 273 5.73 -18.49 -8.31
C PRO A 273 7.05 -18.20 -7.58
N SER A 274 7.56 -16.97 -7.65
CA SER A 274 8.81 -16.53 -7.01
C SER A 274 8.63 -16.00 -5.59
N LEU A 275 7.43 -16.13 -5.00
CA LEU A 275 7.10 -15.52 -3.72
C LEU A 275 7.92 -16.11 -2.56
N THR A 276 8.61 -15.23 -1.83
CA THR A 276 9.41 -15.57 -0.64
C THR A 276 9.01 -14.72 0.58
N GLY A 277 8.46 -13.53 0.37
CA GLY A 277 7.90 -12.65 1.40
C GLY A 277 6.38 -12.56 1.31
N LEU A 278 5.67 -12.81 2.42
CA LEU A 278 4.21 -12.71 2.47
C LEU A 278 3.73 -12.03 3.74
N GLU A 279 2.88 -11.00 3.60
CA GLU A 279 1.96 -10.59 4.66
C GLU A 279 0.62 -11.29 4.44
N LEU A 280 0.20 -12.11 5.41
CA LEU A 280 -1.11 -12.76 5.35
C LEU A 280 -2.24 -11.74 5.37
N LEU A 281 -3.45 -12.21 5.05
CA LEU A 281 -4.62 -11.35 4.92
C LEU A 281 -4.93 -10.62 6.25
N ALA A 282 -4.67 -9.31 6.29
CA ALA A 282 -5.05 -8.45 7.41
C ALA A 282 -6.56 -8.21 7.40
N ARG A 283 -7.31 -8.98 8.20
CA ARG A 283 -8.78 -8.87 8.31
C ARG A 283 -9.17 -8.21 9.63
N ARG A 284 -9.85 -7.06 9.58
CA ARG A 284 -10.43 -6.41 10.77
C ARG A 284 -11.74 -7.11 11.14
N TYR A 285 -11.69 -7.97 12.16
CA TYR A 285 -12.85 -8.73 12.62
C TYR A 285 -13.31 -8.25 14.00
N ARG A 286 -14.59 -7.88 14.15
CA ARG A 286 -15.22 -7.61 15.46
C ARG A 286 -16.10 -8.81 15.88
N GLY A 287 -15.53 -9.88 16.45
CA GLY A 287 -16.24 -11.03 17.06
C GLY A 287 -15.51 -12.38 16.91
N SER A 288 -16.16 -13.55 17.07
CA SER A 288 -15.48 -14.82 17.45
C SER A 288 -15.52 -16.02 16.46
N ALA A 289 -15.65 -15.85 15.13
CA ALA A 289 -15.53 -17.00 14.21
C ALA A 289 -14.09 -17.13 13.69
N SER A 290 -13.24 -17.89 14.40
CA SER A 290 -11.84 -18.14 14.00
C SER A 290 -11.71 -19.25 12.95
N SER A 291 -12.58 -20.26 12.95
CA SER A 291 -12.37 -21.51 12.18
C SER A 291 -12.35 -21.37 10.65
N TYR A 292 -13.10 -20.41 10.10
CA TYR A 292 -13.11 -20.16 8.64
C TYR A 292 -11.92 -19.32 8.15
N ILE A 293 -11.19 -18.67 9.07
CA ILE A 293 -10.06 -17.80 8.73
C ILE A 293 -8.81 -18.65 8.53
N ASP A 294 -8.64 -19.66 9.39
CA ASP A 294 -7.50 -20.59 9.35
C ASP A 294 -7.42 -21.39 8.04
N SER A 295 -8.56 -21.64 7.38
CA SER A 295 -8.59 -22.39 6.12
C SER A 295 -7.95 -21.65 4.94
N PHE A 296 -8.17 -20.33 4.82
CA PHE A 296 -7.59 -19.55 3.73
C PHE A 296 -6.09 -19.29 3.92
N ASP A 297 -5.69 -19.01 5.16
CA ASP A 297 -4.28 -18.83 5.49
C ASP A 297 -3.51 -20.14 5.24
N LYS A 298 -4.10 -21.29 5.60
CA LYS A 298 -3.56 -22.61 5.24
C LYS A 298 -3.44 -22.80 3.72
N GLU A 299 -4.49 -22.50 2.96
CA GLU A 299 -4.48 -22.63 1.48
C GLU A 299 -3.38 -21.77 0.84
N LEU A 300 -3.19 -20.53 1.31
CA LEU A 300 -2.13 -19.65 0.84
C LEU A 300 -0.74 -20.19 1.18
N LEU A 301 -0.49 -20.53 2.45
CA LEU A 301 0.82 -21.03 2.86
C LEU A 301 1.19 -22.35 2.16
N ALA A 302 0.22 -23.25 1.96
CA ALA A 302 0.42 -24.49 1.23
C ALA A 302 0.80 -24.29 -0.25
N ALA A 303 0.28 -23.23 -0.89
CA ALA A 303 0.59 -22.91 -2.28
C ALA A 303 1.97 -22.26 -2.46
N TYR A 304 2.55 -21.71 -1.39
CA TYR A 304 3.81 -20.97 -1.41
C TYR A 304 4.82 -21.52 -0.37
N PRO A 305 5.30 -22.76 -0.56
CA PRO A 305 6.23 -23.40 0.40
C PRO A 305 7.62 -22.72 0.45
N THR A 306 7.94 -21.85 -0.51
CA THR A 306 9.19 -21.09 -0.61
C THR A 306 9.23 -19.85 0.29
N ILE A 307 8.16 -19.55 1.04
CA ILE A 307 8.13 -18.39 1.93
C ILE A 307 9.24 -18.49 2.99
N THR A 308 10.10 -17.48 3.00
CA THR A 308 11.17 -17.28 3.98
C THR A 308 10.85 -16.15 4.95
N THR A 309 9.97 -15.22 4.57
CA THR A 309 9.58 -14.07 5.38
C THR A 309 8.06 -13.98 5.49
N LEU A 310 7.54 -14.11 6.70
CA LEU A 310 6.10 -14.12 6.96
C LEU A 310 5.70 -13.03 7.94
N VAL A 311 4.70 -12.24 7.56
CA VAL A 311 4.08 -11.21 8.42
C VAL A 311 2.65 -11.63 8.75
N LEU A 312 2.36 -11.75 10.05
CA LEU A 312 1.07 -12.15 10.60
C LEU A 312 0.37 -10.91 11.20
N PRO A 313 -0.51 -10.24 10.43
CA PRO A 313 -1.21 -9.04 10.88
C PRO A 313 -2.14 -9.25 12.08
N ASN A 314 -2.69 -10.46 12.19
CA ASN A 314 -3.67 -10.84 13.20
C ASN A 314 -3.11 -11.93 14.11
N ARG A 315 -3.44 -11.82 15.40
CA ARG A 315 -2.93 -12.73 16.44
C ARG A 315 -3.34 -14.18 16.21
N SER A 316 -4.59 -14.42 15.79
CA SER A 316 -5.11 -15.77 15.56
C SER A 316 -4.37 -16.55 14.47
N GLN A 317 -3.61 -15.89 13.61
CA GLN A 317 -2.93 -16.54 12.48
C GLN A 317 -1.73 -17.38 12.92
N THR A 318 -1.27 -17.21 14.17
CA THR A 318 -0.27 -18.09 14.79
C THR A 318 -0.75 -19.53 14.89
N ALA A 319 -2.06 -19.75 15.05
CA ALA A 319 -2.65 -21.08 15.19
C ALA A 319 -2.38 -21.99 13.98
N VAL A 320 -2.31 -21.43 12.77
CA VAL A 320 -2.01 -22.20 11.55
C VAL A 320 -0.59 -22.76 11.59
N LEU A 321 0.37 -21.99 12.08
CA LEU A 321 1.76 -22.44 12.22
C LEU A 321 1.93 -23.45 13.36
N ASN A 322 1.11 -23.37 14.41
CA ASN A 322 1.09 -24.35 15.51
C ASN A 322 0.56 -25.69 15.05
N ALA A 323 -0.55 -25.66 14.29
CA ALA A 323 -1.19 -26.88 13.82
C ALA A 323 -0.40 -27.57 12.71
N GLN A 324 0.23 -26.80 11.82
CA GLN A 324 0.91 -27.30 10.62
C GLN A 324 2.24 -26.56 10.37
N PRO A 325 3.27 -26.81 11.20
CA PRO A 325 4.56 -26.12 11.09
C PRO A 325 5.26 -26.33 9.73
N TRP A 326 4.96 -27.43 9.03
CA TRP A 326 5.55 -27.77 7.74
C TRP A 326 4.98 -27.01 6.52
N LEU A 327 3.97 -26.13 6.68
CA LEU A 327 3.43 -25.36 5.54
C LEU A 327 4.44 -24.37 4.94
N VAL A 328 5.32 -23.83 5.77
CA VAL A 328 6.40 -22.92 5.37
C VAL A 328 7.73 -23.44 5.91
N PRO A 329 8.29 -24.49 5.29
CA PRO A 329 9.47 -25.16 5.82
C PRO A 329 10.73 -24.28 5.78
N GLN A 330 10.77 -23.28 4.89
CA GLN A 330 11.90 -22.37 4.69
C GLN A 330 11.78 -21.06 5.49
N LEU A 331 10.82 -20.97 6.42
CA LEU A 331 10.55 -19.75 7.16
C LEU A 331 11.77 -19.35 7.99
N ASN A 332 12.39 -18.23 7.63
CA ASN A 332 13.57 -17.66 8.27
C ASN A 332 13.23 -16.48 9.18
N ARG A 333 12.28 -15.63 8.76
CA ARG A 333 11.87 -14.42 9.48
C ARG A 333 10.36 -14.39 9.68
N LEU A 334 9.92 -14.26 10.93
CA LEU A 334 8.51 -14.18 11.30
C LEU A 334 8.23 -12.86 12.04
N LEU A 335 7.35 -12.04 11.48
CA LEU A 335 6.83 -10.85 12.15
C LEU A 335 5.40 -11.13 12.62
N VAL A 336 5.16 -11.11 13.94
CA VAL A 336 3.90 -11.61 14.52
C VAL A 336 3.38 -10.73 15.65
N ARG A 337 2.06 -10.61 15.76
CA ARG A 337 1.40 -10.10 16.97
C ARG A 337 0.94 -11.25 17.85
N VAL A 338 1.25 -11.16 19.13
CA VAL A 338 0.94 -12.18 20.15
C VAL A 338 0.41 -11.51 21.42
N HIS A 339 -0.31 -12.26 22.27
CA HIS A 339 -0.83 -11.76 23.55
C HIS A 339 0.20 -11.84 24.67
N SER A 340 1.05 -12.88 24.64
CA SER A 340 2.03 -13.17 25.68
C SER A 340 3.26 -13.86 25.09
N ALA A 341 4.38 -13.78 25.80
CA ALA A 341 5.61 -14.48 25.43
C ALA A 341 5.41 -16.01 25.42
N ALA A 342 4.58 -16.54 26.33
CA ALA A 342 4.20 -17.96 26.34
C ALA A 342 3.50 -18.43 25.04
N GLU A 343 2.58 -17.65 24.48
CA GLU A 343 1.93 -17.95 23.19
C GLU A 343 3.01 -18.04 22.08
N LEU A 344 3.93 -17.08 22.04
CA LEU A 344 5.01 -17.06 21.07
C LEU A 344 5.98 -18.23 21.25
N LYS A 345 6.31 -18.58 22.50
CA LYS A 345 7.18 -19.71 22.84
C LYS A 345 6.60 -21.03 22.38
N GLN A 346 5.29 -21.21 22.50
CA GLN A 346 4.61 -22.38 21.94
C GLN A 346 4.77 -22.43 20.42
N VAL A 347 4.53 -21.33 19.72
CA VAL A 347 4.63 -21.25 18.25
C VAL A 347 6.04 -21.57 17.76
N ILE A 348 7.03 -20.94 18.36
CA ILE A 348 8.44 -21.18 18.02
C ILE A 348 8.83 -22.61 18.40
N GLY A 349 8.47 -23.05 19.61
CA GLY A 349 8.82 -24.36 20.15
C GLY A 349 8.31 -25.52 19.31
N GLU A 350 7.04 -25.49 18.87
CA GLU A 350 6.48 -26.53 17.99
C GLU A 350 7.20 -26.60 16.63
N ARG A 351 7.57 -25.44 16.08
CA ARG A 351 8.39 -25.40 14.85
C ARG A 351 9.81 -25.91 15.07
N CYS A 352 10.47 -25.51 16.16
CA CYS A 352 11.82 -25.96 16.48
C CYS A 352 11.87 -27.48 16.73
N LYS A 353 10.87 -28.06 17.41
CA LYS A 353 10.74 -29.52 17.59
C LYS A 353 10.62 -30.25 16.25
N ALA A 354 10.00 -29.63 15.25
CA ALA A 354 9.91 -30.15 13.89
C ALA A 354 11.17 -29.89 13.04
N GLY A 355 12.21 -29.24 13.58
CA GLY A 355 13.41 -28.83 12.83
C GLY A 355 13.19 -27.66 11.87
N LEU A 356 12.12 -26.88 12.06
CA LEU A 356 11.66 -25.81 11.17
C LEU A 356 11.59 -24.44 11.86
N GLY A 357 12.39 -24.26 12.91
CA GLY A 357 12.44 -23.02 13.70
C GLY A 357 12.88 -21.82 12.85
N PRO A 358 12.21 -20.66 12.95
CA PRO A 358 12.69 -19.44 12.30
C PRO A 358 13.97 -18.95 12.98
N ASN A 359 14.86 -18.28 12.25
CA ASN A 359 16.05 -17.66 12.83
C ASN A 359 15.72 -16.33 13.51
N ILE A 360 14.78 -15.56 12.96
CA ILE A 360 14.42 -14.23 13.45
C ILE A 360 12.90 -14.16 13.68
N VAL A 361 12.52 -13.71 14.87
CA VAL A 361 11.13 -13.44 15.22
C VAL A 361 11.01 -11.99 15.69
N GLU A 362 10.13 -11.22 15.08
CA GLU A 362 9.89 -9.83 15.42
C GLU A 362 8.49 -9.65 15.99
N VAL A 363 8.41 -8.93 17.11
CA VAL A 363 7.16 -8.61 17.78
C VAL A 363 7.02 -7.08 17.84
N PRO A 364 6.05 -6.49 17.12
CA PRO A 364 5.79 -5.06 17.23
C PRO A 364 5.13 -4.79 18.58
N SER A 365 5.72 -3.91 19.38
CA SER A 365 5.22 -3.51 20.67
C SER A 365 4.99 -2.00 20.73
N THR A 366 3.94 -1.60 21.46
CA THR A 366 3.59 -0.20 21.65
C THR A 366 3.52 0.11 23.15
N GLY A 367 4.26 1.11 23.60
CA GLY A 367 4.18 1.62 24.97
C GLY A 367 4.81 0.70 26.03
N THR A 368 4.17 0.61 27.20
CA THR A 368 4.65 -0.13 28.39
C THR A 368 4.87 -1.62 28.17
N LEU A 369 4.12 -2.22 27.23
CA LEU A 369 4.29 -3.61 26.81
C LEU A 369 5.70 -3.88 26.25
N TYR A 370 6.43 -2.90 25.73
CA TYR A 370 7.78 -3.14 25.20
C TYR A 370 8.76 -3.54 26.31
N ALA A 371 8.70 -2.85 27.45
CA ALA A 371 9.64 -3.07 28.56
C ALA A 371 9.42 -4.45 29.21
N GLU A 372 8.15 -4.83 29.42
CA GLU A 372 7.78 -6.15 29.93
C GLU A 372 8.18 -7.26 28.95
N TRP A 373 7.94 -7.06 27.65
CA TRP A 373 8.32 -8.04 26.61
C TRP A 373 9.84 -8.18 26.46
N ALA A 374 10.60 -7.10 26.48
CA ALA A 374 12.05 -7.15 26.35
C ALA A 374 12.70 -7.88 27.54
N GLN A 375 12.17 -7.70 28.76
CA GLN A 375 12.63 -8.42 29.94
C GLN A 375 12.26 -9.92 29.88
N SER A 376 10.99 -10.26 29.60
CA SER A 376 10.54 -11.65 29.53
C SER A 376 11.14 -12.43 28.36
N ALA A 377 11.37 -11.78 27.20
CA ALA A 377 11.89 -12.46 26.02
C ALA A 377 13.33 -12.96 26.21
N SER A 378 14.17 -12.21 26.93
CA SER A 378 15.55 -12.64 27.19
C SER A 378 15.64 -13.93 28.01
N GLN A 379 14.66 -14.22 28.88
CA GLN A 379 14.65 -15.44 29.71
C GLN A 379 13.80 -16.56 29.11
N GLU A 380 12.70 -16.25 28.42
CA GLU A 380 11.76 -17.27 27.95
C GLU A 380 12.22 -17.99 26.68
N PHE A 381 13.01 -17.34 25.83
CA PHE A 381 13.44 -17.89 24.54
C PHE A 381 14.88 -18.44 24.53
N ASP A 382 15.59 -18.35 25.65
CA ASP A 382 16.90 -18.96 25.83
C ASP A 382 16.85 -20.47 25.52
N GLY A 383 17.81 -20.93 24.70
CA GLY A 383 17.95 -22.33 24.29
C GLY A 383 17.15 -22.74 23.04
N LEU A 384 16.32 -21.88 22.46
CA LEU A 384 15.59 -22.19 21.21
C LEU A 384 16.39 -21.90 19.93
N GLY A 385 17.53 -21.20 20.03
CA GLY A 385 18.35 -20.82 18.87
C GLY A 385 17.71 -19.79 17.95
N VAL A 386 16.70 -19.05 18.45
CA VAL A 386 15.93 -18.06 17.70
C VAL A 386 16.18 -16.66 18.25
N ASP A 387 16.48 -15.70 17.37
CA ASP A 387 16.62 -14.28 17.71
C ASP A 387 15.25 -13.61 17.78
N VAL A 388 14.78 -13.31 19.00
CA VAL A 388 13.49 -12.66 19.24
C VAL A 388 13.69 -11.17 19.52
N ARG A 389 13.15 -10.32 18.65
CA ARG A 389 13.30 -8.87 18.69
C ARG A 389 11.97 -8.17 18.93
N ALA A 390 11.94 -7.23 19.86
CA ALA A 390 10.84 -6.29 20.00
C ALA A 390 11.10 -5.05 19.14
N SER A 391 10.05 -4.49 18.50
CA SER A 391 10.17 -3.25 17.73
C SER A 391 9.12 -2.25 18.17
N TYR A 392 9.52 -0.98 18.33
CA TYR A 392 8.60 0.14 18.58
C TYR A 392 7.79 0.55 17.35
N LEU A 393 8.16 0.06 16.17
CA LEU A 393 7.44 0.37 14.95
C LEU A 393 6.09 -0.32 14.93
N ARG A 394 5.09 0.37 14.38
CA ARG A 394 3.78 -0.25 14.11
C ARG A 394 4.00 -1.41 13.13
N LEU A 395 3.32 -2.53 13.37
CA LEU A 395 3.35 -3.71 12.49
C LEU A 395 3.21 -3.36 11.00
N SER A 396 2.35 -2.40 10.67
CA SER A 396 2.13 -1.98 9.28
C SER A 396 3.34 -1.32 8.63
N GLN A 397 4.17 -0.62 9.40
CA GLN A 397 5.40 0.02 8.93
C GLN A 397 6.52 -1.00 8.87
N LEU A 398 6.73 -1.75 9.96
CA LEU A 398 7.77 -2.78 10.00
C LEU A 398 7.55 -3.85 8.92
N GLY A 399 6.31 -4.31 8.71
CA GLY A 399 5.99 -5.24 7.63
C GLY A 399 6.24 -4.67 6.23
N ARG A 400 6.17 -3.34 6.04
CA ARG A 400 6.56 -2.72 4.75
C ARG A 400 8.07 -2.76 4.57
N GLU A 401 8.82 -2.35 5.57
CA GLU A 401 10.29 -2.33 5.54
C GLU A 401 10.85 -3.74 5.28
N ILE A 402 10.31 -4.75 5.97
CA ILE A 402 10.74 -6.15 5.84
C ILE A 402 10.46 -6.73 4.45
N LEU A 403 9.34 -6.36 3.85
CA LEU A 403 8.91 -6.85 2.55
C LEU A 403 9.36 -5.94 1.38
N GLY A 404 10.24 -4.96 1.63
CA GLY A 404 10.85 -4.11 0.60
C GLY A 404 9.97 -2.99 0.03
N PHE A 405 8.98 -2.51 0.78
CA PHE A 405 8.02 -1.45 0.39
C PHE A 405 8.36 -0.04 0.87
#